data_AF-A0A382T8D3-F1
#
_entry.id   AF-A0A382T8D3-F1
#
_cell.length_a   1.000
_cell.length_b   1.000
_cell.length_c   1.000
_cell.angle_alpha   90.00
_cell.angle_beta   90.00
_cell.angle_gamma   90.00
#
_symmetry.space_group_name_H-M   'P 1'
#
loop_
_entity.id
_entity.type
_entity.pdbx_description
1 polymer ?
#
loop_
_entity_poly.entity_id
_entity_poly.type
_entity_poly.pdbx_seq_one_letter_code
_entity_poly.pdbx_strand_id
1 'polypeptide(L)'
;ISVYIDNIETEFLPLNCNWIASNLLPKFDENQQTFVEPYLPNYKIGIMHLAAGIWQEDKDMRLNKDVTIKILTLQNNIKSKSLRFID
;
A
#
# COMPACT_ATOMS: atom_id res chain seq x y z
N ILE A 1 0.80 -20.78 9.96
CA ILE A 1 0.50 -22.03 10.70
C ILE A 1 1.73 -22.50 11.46
N SER A 2 2.88 -22.69 10.80
CA SER A 2 4.12 -23.14 11.46
C SER A 2 4.62 -22.28 12.62
N VAL A 3 4.50 -20.94 12.58
CA VAL A 3 4.87 -20.08 13.72
C VAL A 3 4.15 -20.51 15.02
N TYR A 4 2.89 -20.91 14.91
CA TYR A 4 2.06 -21.28 16.07
C TYR A 4 2.11 -22.78 16.40
N ILE A 5 2.16 -23.66 15.39
CA ILE A 5 2.19 -25.12 15.59
C ILE A 5 3.59 -25.60 15.95
N ASP A 6 4.60 -25.12 15.24
CA ASP A 6 5.98 -25.58 15.37
C ASP A 6 6.79 -24.68 16.32
N ASN A 7 6.16 -23.65 16.91
CA ASN A 7 6.75 -22.67 17.84
C ASN A 7 8.10 -22.09 17.36
N ILE A 8 8.19 -21.80 16.06
CA ILE A 8 9.41 -21.28 15.43
C ILE A 8 9.64 -19.85 15.91
N GLU A 9 10.85 -19.58 16.40
CA GLU A 9 11.29 -18.22 16.75
C GLU A 9 11.12 -17.28 15.55
N THR A 10 10.28 -16.26 15.72
CA THR A 10 9.87 -15.36 14.63
C THR A 10 9.62 -13.97 15.20
N GLU A 11 10.00 -12.94 14.44
CA GLU A 11 9.60 -11.56 14.70
C GLU A 11 8.52 -11.13 13.70
N PHE A 12 7.40 -10.60 14.21
CA PHE A 12 6.37 -10.03 13.36
C PHE A 12 6.66 -8.57 13.09
N LEU A 13 6.92 -8.25 11.82
CA LEU A 13 7.06 -6.87 11.41
C LEU A 13 5.70 -6.16 11.43
N PRO A 14 5.68 -4.85 11.74
CA PRO A 14 4.45 -4.07 11.66
C PRO A 14 3.89 -4.02 10.23
N LEU A 15 2.60 -3.77 10.10
CA LEU A 15 1.90 -3.81 8.81
C LEU A 15 2.48 -2.85 7.76
N ASN A 16 2.99 -1.70 8.17
CA ASN A 16 3.58 -0.72 7.25
C ASN A 16 4.82 -1.27 6.51
N CYS A 17 5.47 -2.33 7.02
CA CYS A 17 6.54 -3.02 6.31
C CYS A 17 6.03 -3.78 5.07
N ASN A 18 4.77 -4.21 5.05
CA ASN A 18 4.15 -4.98 3.96
C ASN A 18 2.65 -4.64 3.85
N TRP A 19 2.35 -3.51 3.23
CA TRP A 19 1.01 -2.90 3.26
C TRP A 19 0.06 -3.57 2.27
N ILE A 20 -1.01 -4.17 2.77
CA ILE A 20 -2.01 -4.88 1.97
C ILE A 20 -3.06 -3.90 1.45
N ALA A 21 -2.84 -3.37 0.25
CA ALA A 21 -3.68 -2.33 -0.34
C ALA A 21 -5.13 -2.77 -0.61
N SER A 22 -5.38 -4.08 -0.76
CA SER A 22 -6.73 -4.64 -0.91
C SER A 22 -7.55 -4.58 0.38
N ASN A 23 -6.90 -4.43 1.54
CA ASN A 23 -7.59 -4.31 2.82
C ASN A 23 -7.89 -2.85 3.13
N LEU A 24 -6.92 -1.96 2.89
CA LEU A 24 -7.06 -0.54 3.14
C LEU A 24 -6.14 0.26 2.22
N LEU A 25 -6.70 1.26 1.54
CA LEU A 25 -5.91 2.14 0.69
C LEU A 25 -4.99 3.04 1.54
N PRO A 26 -3.75 3.28 1.08
CA PRO A 26 -2.85 4.20 1.75
C PRO A 26 -3.28 5.66 1.55
N LYS A 27 -2.67 6.56 2.33
CA LYS A 27 -2.63 7.98 1.98
C LYS A 27 -1.31 8.31 1.28
N PHE A 28 -1.27 9.44 0.59
CA PHE A 28 -0.05 9.99 0.02
C PHE A 28 0.41 11.24 0.80
N ASP A 29 1.65 11.22 1.26
CA ASP A 29 2.31 12.41 1.80
C ASP A 29 2.92 13.20 0.65
N GLU A 30 2.31 14.34 0.33
CA GLU A 30 2.75 15.23 -0.75
C GLU A 30 4.09 15.92 -0.43
N ASN A 31 4.51 16.03 0.83
CA ASN A 31 5.79 16.65 1.19
C ASN A 31 6.95 15.66 1.04
N GLN A 32 6.75 14.43 1.51
CA GLN A 32 7.77 13.37 1.45
C GLN A 32 7.70 12.52 0.18
N GLN A 33 6.68 12.74 -0.67
CA GLN A 33 6.42 11.98 -1.89
C GLN A 33 6.38 10.46 -1.64
N THR A 34 5.71 10.06 -0.56
CA THR A 34 5.63 8.65 -0.15
C THR A 34 4.21 8.24 0.22
N PHE A 35 3.93 6.96 0.06
CA PHE A 35 2.74 6.35 0.65
C PHE A 35 2.94 6.17 2.16
N VAL A 36 1.88 6.42 2.91
CA VAL A 36 1.81 6.32 4.36
C VAL A 36 0.53 5.61 4.77
N GLU A 37 0.54 5.00 5.94
CA GLU A 37 -0.69 4.50 6.54
C GLU A 37 -1.68 5.67 6.77
N PRO A 38 -3.01 5.44 6.70
CA PRO A 38 -3.99 6.51 6.77
C PRO A 38 -4.22 7.08 8.18
N TYR A 39 -3.88 6.30 9.21
CA TYR A 39 -4.05 6.67 10.62
C TYR A 39 -2.82 7.38 11.16
N LEU A 40 -2.99 8.21 12.19
CA LEU A 40 -1.86 8.83 12.88
C LEU A 40 -0.96 7.74 13.50
N PRO A 41 0.38 7.89 13.46
CA PRO A 41 1.12 9.08 13.03
C PRO A 41 1.49 9.11 11.53
N ASN A 42 0.81 8.31 10.69
CA ASN A 42 1.05 8.21 9.26
C ASN A 42 2.44 7.67 8.93
N TYR A 43 2.81 6.54 9.54
CA TYR A 43 4.06 5.86 9.22
C TYR A 43 4.20 5.58 7.72
N LYS A 44 5.41 5.79 7.22
CA LYS A 44 5.80 5.45 5.84
C LYS A 44 5.60 3.96 5.58
N ILE A 45 5.01 3.65 4.44
CA ILE A 45 4.90 2.29 3.93
C ILE A 45 6.21 1.89 3.25
N GLY A 46 6.73 0.71 3.61
CA GLY A 46 7.91 0.11 3.00
C GLY A 46 7.58 -0.58 1.68
N ILE A 47 6.89 -1.73 1.75
CA ILE A 47 6.50 -2.52 0.58
C ILE A 47 4.98 -2.41 0.39
N MET A 48 4.55 -2.16 -0.85
CA MET A 48 3.15 -2.21 -1.24
C MET A 48 2.78 -3.61 -1.74
N HIS A 49 1.91 -4.30 -1.02
CA HIS A 49 1.43 -5.63 -1.37
C HIS A 49 0.21 -5.54 -2.29
N LEU A 50 0.37 -6.03 -3.52
CA LEU A 50 -0.65 -5.97 -4.57
C LEU A 50 -1.13 -7.35 -5.04
N ALA A 51 -0.96 -8.43 -4.26
CA ALA A 51 -1.25 -9.79 -4.75
C ALA A 51 -2.72 -10.03 -5.13
N ALA A 52 -3.66 -9.32 -4.50
CA ALA A 52 -5.08 -9.33 -4.88
C ALA A 52 -5.37 -8.59 -6.21
N GLY A 53 -4.38 -7.85 -6.73
CA GLY A 53 -4.51 -6.97 -7.87
C GLY A 53 -5.24 -5.67 -7.53
N ILE A 54 -4.98 -4.63 -8.32
CA ILE A 54 -5.78 -3.41 -8.34
C ILE A 54 -6.18 -3.21 -9.80
N TRP A 55 -7.47 -3.27 -10.05
CA TRP A 55 -7.99 -3.39 -11.41
C TRP A 55 -8.74 -2.13 -11.81
N GLN A 56 -8.49 -1.69 -13.03
CA GLN A 56 -9.33 -0.73 -13.73
C GLN A 56 -9.80 -1.39 -15.01
N GLU A 57 -11.09 -1.68 -15.10
CA GLU A 57 -11.66 -2.53 -16.16
C GLU A 57 -10.98 -3.90 -16.19
N ASP A 58 -10.33 -4.27 -17.29
CA ASP A 58 -9.58 -5.50 -17.49
C ASP A 58 -8.07 -5.37 -17.22
N LYS A 59 -7.62 -4.18 -16.79
CA LYS A 59 -6.20 -3.88 -16.58
C LYS A 59 -5.80 -3.99 -15.12
N ASP A 60 -4.80 -4.81 -14.85
CA ASP A 60 -4.18 -4.95 -13.54
C ASP A 60 -3.01 -3.97 -13.38
N MET A 61 -3.01 -3.19 -12.31
CA MET A 61 -1.91 -2.28 -11.93
C MET A 61 -0.57 -2.99 -11.76
N ARG A 62 -0.56 -4.31 -11.48
CA ARG A 62 0.70 -5.08 -11.44
C ARG A 62 1.39 -5.14 -12.79
N LEU A 63 0.63 -5.08 -13.88
CA LEU A 63 1.11 -5.30 -15.25
C LEU A 63 0.99 -4.04 -16.11
N ASN A 64 0.14 -3.09 -15.73
CA ASN A 64 -0.19 -1.92 -16.51
C ASN A 64 0.05 -0.63 -15.72
N LYS A 65 0.95 0.23 -16.23
CA LYS A 65 1.34 1.49 -15.59
C LYS A 65 0.30 2.60 -15.70
N ASP A 66 -0.60 2.48 -16.66
CA ASP A 66 -1.64 3.49 -16.91
C ASP A 66 -2.78 3.36 -15.88
N VAL A 67 -2.84 2.23 -15.17
CA VAL A 67 -3.80 2.02 -14.08
C VAL A 67 -3.42 2.87 -12.89
N THR A 68 -4.31 3.78 -12.53
CA THR A 68 -4.19 4.63 -11.35
C THR A 68 -5.48 4.57 -10.53
N ILE A 69 -5.37 4.85 -9.24
CA ILE A 69 -6.52 4.93 -8.35
C ILE A 69 -6.58 6.30 -7.67
N LYS A 70 -7.79 6.69 -7.27
CA LYS A 70 -8.01 7.87 -6.44
C LYS A 70 -7.62 7.55 -5.01
N ILE A 71 -6.67 8.32 -4.46
CA ILE A 71 -6.24 8.22 -3.06
C ILE A 71 -6.30 9.58 -2.39
N LEU A 72 -6.48 9.58 -1.07
CA LEU A 72 -6.42 10.79 -0.25
C LEU A 72 -4.98 11.14 0.09
N THR A 73 -4.69 12.43 0.16
CA THR A 73 -3.42 12.94 0.69
C THR A 73 -3.54 13.27 2.17
N LEU A 74 -2.42 13.53 2.84
CA LEU A 74 -2.43 14.03 4.23
C LEU A 74 -3.12 15.39 4.36
N GLN A 75 -3.16 16.17 3.27
CA GLN A 75 -3.84 17.45 3.15
C GLN A 75 -5.33 17.31 2.75
N ASN A 76 -5.88 16.08 2.78
CA ASN A 76 -7.24 15.76 2.37
C ASN A 76 -7.59 16.10 0.91
N ASN A 77 -6.58 16.22 0.03
CA ASN A 77 -6.80 16.29 -1.40
C ASN A 77 -7.00 14.89 -1.98
N ILE A 78 -7.65 14.77 -3.14
CA ILE A 78 -7.70 13.52 -3.91
C ILE A 78 -6.70 13.61 -5.05
N LYS A 79 -5.87 12.58 -5.21
CA LYS A 79 -4.92 12.43 -6.33
C LYS A 79 -5.14 11.10 -7.03
N SER A 80 -4.90 11.07 -8.34
CA SER A 80 -4.78 9.81 -9.09
C SER A 80 -3.32 9.37 -9.05
N LYS A 81 -3.05 8.17 -8.53
CA LYS A 81 -1.69 7.63 -8.41
C LYS A 81 -1.68 6.14 -8.73
N SER A 82 -0.58 5.65 -9.30
CA SER A 82 -0.26 4.23 -9.28
C SER A 82 0.34 3.88 -7.92
N LEU A 83 -0.04 2.73 -7.34
CA LEU A 83 0.60 2.21 -6.13
C LEU A 83 1.86 1.37 -6.43
N ARG A 84 2.20 1.20 -7.71
CA ARG A 84 3.36 0.41 -8.17
C ARG A 84 4.39 1.24 -8.89
N PHE A 85 3.96 2.02 -9.87
CA PHE A 85 4.84 2.79 -10.73
C PHE A 85 4.93 4.22 -10.19
N ILE A 86 6.16 4.71 -10.04
CA ILE A 86 6.45 6.08 -9.60
C ILE A 86 6.65 6.90 -10.87
N ASP A 87 5.90 7.99 -11.01
CA ASP A 87 6.09 9.01 -12.06
C ASP A 87 7.29 9.91 -11.76
#